data_AF-A0A5Q4EUN0-F1
#
_entry.id   AF-A0A5Q4EUN0-F1
#
_cell.length_a   1.000
_cell.length_b   1.000
_cell.length_c   1.000
_cell.angle_alpha   90.00
_cell.angle_beta   90.00
_cell.angle_gamma   90.00
#
_symmetry.space_group_name_H-M   'P 1'
#
loop_
_entity.id
_entity.type
_entity.pdbx_description
1 polymer ?
#
loop_
_entity_poly.entity_id
_entity_poly.type
_entity_poly.pdbx_seq_one_letter_code
_entity_poly.pdbx_strand_id
1 'polypeptide(L)'
;MCAGNPSMELTPVIVIRDRGLNEGYFGTIIYSLLIHSRILPMEQSLEDQVLAVLAASPEGITARALRVALAQSVSQPTLWRLLDELRAKGLVAVEGKARATRYHASNGNRLAEIRSRRLHELAARTLIRHPERLERVRGRLRQLQAVNPHGARYHRQWQALIDGPTPELLRAMTEDSDSAAALRRESPFTVLVDKRDRARLFERLRAG
;
A
#
# COMPACT_ATOMS: atom_id res chain seq x y z
N MET A 1 58.43 -13.33 -35.58
CA MET A 1 57.81 -12.07 -36.05
C MET A 1 56.38 -12.01 -35.50
N CYS A 2 55.99 -10.83 -35.02
CA CYS A 2 54.67 -10.41 -34.52
C CYS A 2 53.56 -10.73 -35.56
N ALA A 3 52.24 -10.71 -35.33
CA ALA A 3 51.34 -10.23 -34.27
C ALA A 3 49.93 -10.83 -34.56
N GLY A 4 48.98 -10.70 -33.63
CA GLY A 4 47.54 -10.62 -33.98
C GLY A 4 46.58 -11.44 -33.13
N ASN A 5 46.08 -10.84 -32.04
CA ASN A 5 44.79 -11.14 -31.38
C ASN A 5 43.68 -10.33 -32.14
N PRO A 6 42.34 -10.46 -31.94
CA PRO A 6 41.63 -10.99 -30.74
C PRO A 6 40.22 -11.66 -30.96
N SER A 7 39.59 -12.08 -29.85
CA SER A 7 38.14 -12.11 -29.51
C SER A 7 37.20 -13.16 -30.14
N MET A 8 36.60 -14.03 -29.30
CA MET A 8 35.18 -13.93 -28.89
C MET A 8 34.77 -15.03 -27.88
N GLU A 9 34.00 -14.61 -26.87
CA GLU A 9 33.45 -15.38 -25.75
C GLU A 9 32.31 -16.33 -26.16
N LEU A 10 32.17 -17.45 -25.45
CA LEU A 10 30.88 -18.12 -25.21
C LEU A 10 30.85 -18.69 -23.78
N THR A 11 30.02 -18.11 -22.91
CA THR A 11 29.65 -18.60 -21.58
C THR A 11 28.62 -19.74 -21.64
N PRO A 12 28.66 -20.74 -20.74
CA PRO A 12 27.64 -21.78 -20.67
C PRO A 12 26.45 -21.38 -19.77
N VAL A 13 25.26 -21.79 -20.20
CA VAL A 13 23.97 -21.65 -19.50
C VAL A 13 23.84 -22.76 -18.46
N ILE A 14 23.66 -22.42 -17.18
CA ILE A 14 23.34 -23.37 -16.11
C ILE A 14 21.83 -23.37 -15.86
N VAL A 15 21.21 -24.53 -16.07
CA VAL A 15 19.81 -24.83 -15.74
C VAL A 15 19.74 -25.34 -14.30
N ILE A 16 18.87 -24.77 -13.46
CA ILE A 16 18.55 -25.32 -12.13
C ILE A 16 17.05 -25.59 -12.03
N ARG A 17 16.69 -26.88 -11.99
CA ARG A 17 15.45 -27.42 -11.37
C ARG A 17 15.88 -28.16 -10.10
N ASP A 18 15.28 -27.86 -8.96
CA ASP A 18 14.39 -28.76 -8.20
C ASP A 18 14.03 -28.17 -6.81
N ARG A 19 12.96 -28.74 -6.27
CA ARG A 19 12.15 -28.50 -5.06
C ARG A 19 12.85 -28.26 -3.71
N GLY A 20 12.09 -27.57 -2.86
CA GLY A 20 12.03 -27.80 -1.40
C GLY A 20 12.74 -26.75 -0.55
N LEU A 21 12.36 -26.69 0.73
CA LEU A 21 12.89 -25.87 1.85
C LEU A 21 11.94 -24.72 2.26
N ASN A 22 11.05 -24.93 3.24
CA ASN A 22 11.27 -24.90 4.71
C ASN A 22 11.76 -23.56 5.26
N GLU A 23 10.89 -23.01 6.12
CA GLU A 23 11.10 -22.14 7.28
C GLU A 23 12.57 -21.75 7.56
N GLY A 24 12.90 -20.45 7.40
CA GLY A 24 14.21 -19.93 7.82
C GLY A 24 14.68 -18.57 7.25
N TYR A 25 13.92 -17.91 6.38
CA TYR A 25 14.44 -16.77 5.59
C TYR A 25 13.87 -15.37 5.94
N PHE A 26 13.63 -15.07 7.22
CA PHE A 26 13.25 -13.70 7.65
C PHE A 26 14.40 -12.87 8.26
N GLY A 27 15.59 -13.45 8.48
CA GLY A 27 16.72 -12.77 9.11
C GLY A 27 17.72 -12.09 8.17
N THR A 28 17.75 -12.45 6.88
CA THR A 28 18.89 -12.12 5.98
C THR A 28 18.56 -11.11 4.87
N ILE A 29 17.28 -10.77 4.68
CA ILE A 29 16.85 -9.77 3.69
C ILE A 29 17.03 -8.33 4.22
N ILE A 30 17.10 -8.14 5.55
CA ILE A 30 17.37 -6.81 6.14
C ILE A 30 18.85 -6.42 5.99
N TYR A 31 19.79 -7.38 6.04
CA TYR A 31 21.23 -7.07 5.99
C TYR A 31 21.81 -6.92 4.57
N SER A 32 21.16 -7.47 3.55
CA SER A 32 21.67 -7.41 2.17
C SER A 32 21.21 -6.17 1.38
N LEU A 33 20.06 -5.59 1.73
CA LEU A 33 19.60 -4.30 1.16
C LEU A 33 20.31 -3.07 1.78
N LEU A 34 20.92 -3.21 2.96
CA LEU A 34 21.71 -2.14 3.60
C LEU A 34 23.12 -1.96 3.01
N ILE A 35 23.63 -2.93 2.25
CA ILE A 35 24.99 -2.89 1.68
C ILE A 35 24.98 -2.48 0.19
N HIS A 36 23.88 -2.68 -0.54
CA HIS A 36 23.79 -2.31 -1.96
C HIS A 36 23.47 -0.83 -2.24
N SER A 37 23.09 -0.05 -1.22
CA SER A 37 22.92 1.41 -1.34
C SER A 37 24.24 2.19 -1.33
N ARG A 38 25.39 1.51 -1.26
CA ARG A 38 26.72 2.16 -1.22
C ARG A 38 27.39 2.40 -2.58
N ILE A 39 26.76 2.07 -3.69
CA ILE A 39 27.34 2.34 -5.02
C ILE A 39 26.26 2.90 -5.95
N LEU A 40 26.04 4.21 -5.85
CA LEU A 40 25.93 5.17 -6.97
C LEU A 40 25.90 6.60 -6.38
N PRO A 41 26.87 7.48 -6.70
CA PRO A 41 26.95 8.83 -6.15
C PRO A 41 26.17 9.83 -7.00
N MET A 42 25.04 10.29 -6.48
CA MET A 42 24.49 11.62 -6.74
C MET A 42 23.81 12.04 -5.43
N GLU A 43 24.04 13.28 -4.99
CA GLU A 43 23.39 13.83 -3.79
C GLU A 43 21.87 13.73 -3.92
N GLN A 44 21.28 12.63 -3.42
CA GLN A 44 19.83 12.52 -3.34
C GLN A 44 19.36 13.60 -2.39
N SER A 45 18.41 14.42 -2.84
CA SER A 45 17.84 15.46 -2.01
C SER A 45 17.27 14.84 -0.73
N LEU A 46 17.18 15.62 0.35
CA LEU A 46 16.59 15.10 1.59
C LEU A 46 15.14 14.62 1.37
N GLU A 47 14.41 15.23 0.44
CA GLU A 47 13.09 14.79 -0.01
C GLU A 47 13.15 13.36 -0.57
N ASP A 48 14.07 13.09 -1.51
CA ASP A 48 14.22 11.77 -2.13
C ASP A 48 14.63 10.70 -1.09
N GLN A 49 15.54 11.03 -0.17
CA GLN A 49 15.95 10.12 0.89
C GLN A 49 14.79 9.77 1.83
N VAL A 50 13.98 10.77 2.23
CA VAL A 50 12.78 10.54 3.05
C VAL A 50 11.79 9.65 2.32
N LEU A 51 11.49 9.95 1.05
CA LEU A 51 10.56 9.16 0.24
C LEU A 51 11.06 7.73 0.04
N ALA A 52 12.37 7.53 -0.17
CA ALA A 52 12.97 6.20 -0.31
C ALA A 52 12.83 5.37 0.98
N VAL A 53 13.13 5.94 2.15
CA VAL A 53 12.96 5.26 3.45
C VAL A 53 11.50 4.94 3.70
N LEU A 54 10.60 5.86 3.39
CA LEU A 54 9.16 5.67 3.54
C LEU A 54 8.62 4.59 2.59
N ALA A 55 9.13 4.52 1.35
CA ALA A 55 8.77 3.49 0.38
C ALA A 55 9.27 2.10 0.79
N ALA A 56 10.43 2.03 1.46
CA ALA A 56 10.96 0.80 2.02
C ALA A 56 10.25 0.34 3.31
N SER A 57 9.36 1.17 3.88
CA SER A 57 8.68 0.93 5.16
C SER A 57 7.15 0.85 4.98
N PRO A 58 6.59 -0.24 4.42
CA PRO A 58 5.16 -0.32 4.08
C PRO A 58 4.21 -0.23 5.28
N GLU A 59 4.65 -0.69 6.45
CA GLU A 59 3.91 -0.58 7.73
C GLU A 59 3.90 0.84 8.31
N GLY A 60 4.60 1.78 7.66
CA GLY A 60 4.82 3.12 8.14
C GLY A 60 5.89 3.20 9.21
N ILE A 61 6.50 4.37 9.32
CA ILE A 61 7.64 4.61 10.20
C ILE A 61 7.37 5.81 11.12
N THR A 62 7.87 5.76 12.35
CA THR A 62 7.81 6.91 13.26
C THR A 62 8.79 7.99 12.82
N ALA A 63 8.54 9.26 13.15
CA ALA A 63 9.50 10.34 12.90
C ALA A 63 10.90 10.05 13.50
N ARG A 64 10.94 9.41 14.68
CA ARG A 64 12.20 9.01 15.33
C ARG A 64 12.94 7.96 14.51
N ALA A 65 12.27 6.89 14.10
CA ALA A 65 12.87 5.83 13.31
C ALA A 65 13.26 6.31 11.91
N LEU A 66 12.45 7.18 11.29
CA LEU A 66 12.77 7.83 10.03
C LEU A 66 14.08 8.61 10.13
N ARG A 67 14.24 9.44 11.17
CA ARG A 67 15.48 10.20 11.39
C ARG A 67 16.71 9.32 11.56
N VAL A 68 16.56 8.13 12.17
CA VAL A 68 17.67 7.17 12.33
C VAL A 68 18.01 6.47 11.03
N ALA A 69 17.03 6.24 10.16
CA ALA A 69 17.20 5.55 8.88
C ALA A 69 17.73 6.45 7.75
N LEU A 70 17.67 7.78 7.92
CA LEU A 70 18.25 8.72 6.96
C LEU A 70 19.78 8.63 6.97
N ALA A 71 20.38 8.62 5.78
CA ALA A 71 21.83 8.58 5.62
C ALA A 71 22.51 9.84 6.17
N GLN A 72 21.81 10.99 6.09
CA GLN A 72 22.24 12.25 6.67
C GLN A 72 21.55 12.53 8.01
N SER A 73 22.30 13.09 8.95
CA SER A 73 21.75 13.57 10.23
C SER A 73 20.92 14.83 9.99
N VAL A 74 19.62 14.76 10.27
CA VAL A 74 18.69 15.87 10.09
C VAL A 74 18.14 16.32 11.44
N SER A 75 18.03 17.64 11.64
CA SER A 75 17.37 18.19 12.82
C SER A 75 15.89 17.80 12.86
N GLN A 76 15.32 17.64 14.05
CA GLN A 76 13.89 17.34 14.19
C GLN A 76 12.98 18.42 13.56
N PRO A 77 13.25 19.74 13.73
CA PRO A 77 12.47 20.78 13.06
C PRO A 77 12.52 20.71 11.53
N THR A 78 13.70 20.42 10.95
CA THR A 78 13.84 20.29 9.49
C THR A 78 13.04 19.11 8.96
N LEU A 79 13.13 17.95 9.63
CA LEU A 79 12.37 16.78 9.25
C LEU A 79 10.86 17.03 9.34
N TRP A 80 10.39 17.74 10.36
CA TRP A 80 8.97 18.08 10.52
C TRP A 80 8.46 18.98 9.40
N ARG A 81 9.19 20.06 9.06
CA ARG A 81 8.83 20.94 7.95
C ARG A 81 8.73 20.19 6.63
N LEU A 82 9.72 19.34 6.36
CA LEU A 82 9.72 18.53 5.15
C LEU A 82 8.54 17.54 5.12
N LEU A 83 8.24 16.86 6.23
CA LEU A 83 7.08 15.96 6.30
C LEU A 83 5.76 16.71 6.11
N ASP A 84 5.65 17.93 6.64
CA ASP A 84 4.49 18.80 6.41
C ASP A 84 4.37 19.21 4.94
N GLU A 85 5.47 19.60 4.30
CA GLU A 85 5.51 19.94 2.87
C GLU A 85 5.15 18.74 2.00
N LEU A 86 5.73 17.57 2.27
CA LEU A 86 5.43 16.34 1.53
C LEU A 86 3.98 15.89 1.73
N ARG A 87 3.41 16.11 2.93
CA ARG A 87 1.99 15.88 3.20
C ARG A 87 1.11 16.84 2.41
N ALA A 88 1.47 18.13 2.37
CA ALA A 88 0.75 19.13 1.56
C ALA A 88 0.80 18.79 0.06
N LYS A 89 1.93 18.25 -0.43
CA LYS A 89 2.08 17.70 -1.80
C LYS A 89 1.34 16.37 -2.02
N GLY A 90 0.83 15.74 -0.96
CA GLY A 90 0.18 14.43 -1.03
C GLY A 90 1.13 13.26 -1.28
N LEU A 91 2.43 13.44 -1.02
CA LEU A 91 3.50 12.44 -1.15
C LEU A 91 3.77 11.68 0.16
N VAL A 92 3.21 12.14 1.28
CA VAL A 92 3.26 11.45 2.56
C VAL A 92 1.86 11.40 3.18
N ALA A 93 1.47 10.22 3.68
CA ALA A 93 0.26 10.04 4.45
C ALA A 93 0.62 9.77 5.92
N VAL A 94 -0.28 10.17 6.83
CA VAL A 94 -0.10 10.05 8.28
C VAL A 94 -1.19 9.17 8.88
N GLU A 95 -0.80 8.21 9.71
CA GLU A 95 -1.69 7.35 10.47
C GLU A 95 -1.42 7.45 11.98
N GLY A 96 -2.47 7.34 12.80
CA GLY A 96 -2.36 7.37 14.25
C GLY A 96 -2.37 8.78 14.86
N LYS A 97 -2.07 8.87 16.17
CA LYS A 97 -1.98 10.12 16.92
C LYS A 97 -0.77 10.11 17.86
N ALA A 98 -0.14 11.27 18.04
CA ALA A 98 0.96 11.50 18.97
C ALA A 98 2.12 10.48 18.81
N ARG A 99 2.36 9.63 19.82
CA ARG A 99 3.46 8.65 19.80
C ARG A 99 3.19 7.46 18.86
N ALA A 100 1.93 7.23 18.49
CA ALA A 100 1.53 6.21 17.54
C ALA A 100 1.61 6.70 16.08
N THR A 101 2.00 7.95 15.83
CA THR A 101 2.07 8.51 14.48
C THR A 101 3.01 7.70 13.60
N ARG A 102 2.52 7.29 12.43
CA ARG A 102 3.26 6.62 11.36
C ARG A 102 3.17 7.44 10.09
N TYR A 103 4.30 7.63 9.44
CA TYR A 103 4.41 8.26 8.14
C TYR A 103 4.57 7.18 7.09
N HIS A 104 3.86 7.34 5.98
CA HIS A 104 3.86 6.40 4.87
C HIS A 104 4.19 7.15 3.58
N ALA A 105 4.96 6.53 2.69
CA ALA A 105 5.08 7.04 1.34
C ALA A 105 3.69 6.98 0.71
N SER A 106 3.21 8.13 0.27
CA SER A 106 2.09 8.21 -0.65
C SER A 106 2.66 8.03 -2.05
N ASN A 107 3.11 6.81 -2.36
CA ASN A 107 2.96 6.38 -3.73
C ASN A 107 1.44 6.43 -4.02
N GLY A 108 1.01 6.81 -5.23
CA GLY A 108 -0.42 7.00 -5.52
C GLY A 108 -1.29 5.80 -5.11
N ASN A 109 -0.68 4.62 -5.03
CA ASN A 109 -1.29 3.39 -4.52
C ASN A 109 -1.64 3.46 -3.02
N ARG A 110 -0.75 3.89 -2.11
CA ARG A 110 -1.06 3.91 -0.67
C ARG A 110 -2.12 4.92 -0.29
N LEU A 111 -2.13 6.11 -0.90
CA LEU A 111 -3.21 7.08 -0.67
C LEU A 111 -4.54 6.59 -1.25
N ALA A 112 -4.52 5.89 -2.40
CA ALA A 112 -5.71 5.22 -2.93
C ALA A 112 -6.20 4.12 -1.99
N GLU A 113 -5.32 3.34 -1.37
CA GLU A 113 -5.64 2.32 -0.38
C GLU A 113 -6.26 2.91 0.89
N ILE A 114 -5.67 4.00 1.43
CA ILE A 114 -6.23 4.73 2.58
C ILE A 114 -7.63 5.25 2.25
N ARG A 115 -7.79 5.91 1.10
CA ARG A 115 -9.10 6.41 0.64
C ARG A 115 -10.10 5.28 0.47
N SER A 116 -9.69 4.16 -0.12
CA SER A 116 -10.51 2.98 -0.30
C SER A 116 -10.96 2.40 1.04
N ARG A 117 -10.04 2.21 2.00
CA ARG A 117 -10.36 1.74 3.35
C ARG A 117 -11.35 2.67 4.06
N ARG A 118 -11.11 3.98 4.05
CA ARG A 118 -12.01 4.95 4.69
C ARG A 118 -13.40 5.00 4.06
N LEU A 119 -13.50 4.82 2.74
CA LEU A 119 -14.78 4.66 2.06
C LEU A 119 -15.52 3.41 2.53
N HIS A 120 -14.82 2.29 2.69
CA HIS A 120 -15.41 1.05 3.16
C HIS A 120 -15.82 1.11 4.63
N GLU A 121 -15.06 1.77 5.50
CA GLU A 121 -15.49 2.05 6.87
C GLU A 121 -16.78 2.87 6.92
N LEU A 122 -16.92 3.87 6.03
CA LEU A 122 -18.15 4.64 5.92
C LEU A 122 -19.31 3.78 5.41
N ALA A 123 -19.08 2.96 4.37
CA ALA A 123 -20.07 2.03 3.85
C ALA A 123 -20.51 1.00 4.93
N ALA A 124 -19.57 0.46 5.70
CA ALA A 124 -19.83 -0.45 6.81
C ALA A 124 -20.70 0.20 7.89
N ARG A 125 -20.37 1.43 8.31
CA ARG A 125 -21.21 2.21 9.24
C ARG A 125 -22.61 2.45 8.69
N THR A 126 -22.74 2.71 7.39
CA THR A 126 -24.03 2.87 6.73
C THR A 126 -24.81 1.56 6.75
N LEU A 127 -24.17 0.43 6.48
CA LEU A 127 -24.80 -0.89 6.46
C LEU A 127 -25.29 -1.31 7.85
N ILE A 128 -24.52 -1.03 8.90
CA ILE A 128 -24.94 -1.30 10.29
C ILE A 128 -26.23 -0.53 10.63
N ARG A 129 -26.36 0.73 10.19
CA ARG A 129 -27.56 1.55 10.43
C ARG A 129 -28.73 1.21 9.52
N HIS A 130 -28.43 0.72 8.33
CA HIS A 130 -29.38 0.52 7.23
C HIS A 130 -29.11 -0.81 6.53
N PRO A 131 -29.37 -1.95 7.22
CA PRO A 131 -29.08 -3.28 6.68
C PRO A 131 -29.85 -3.60 5.40
N GLU A 132 -31.01 -2.98 5.20
CA GLU A 132 -31.83 -3.10 3.98
C GLU A 132 -31.10 -2.66 2.71
N ARG A 133 -30.07 -1.81 2.84
CA ARG A 133 -29.26 -1.34 1.70
C ARG A 133 -28.37 -2.43 1.12
N LEU A 134 -28.25 -3.59 1.77
CA LEU A 134 -27.51 -4.74 1.23
C LEU A 134 -28.08 -5.20 -0.13
N GLU A 135 -29.38 -5.05 -0.36
CA GLU A 135 -29.99 -5.36 -1.66
C GLU A 135 -29.43 -4.53 -2.81
N ARG A 136 -29.16 -3.24 -2.55
CA ARG A 136 -28.52 -2.37 -3.54
C ARG A 136 -27.10 -2.83 -3.86
N VAL A 137 -26.38 -3.34 -2.86
CA VAL A 137 -25.03 -3.91 -3.05
C VAL A 137 -25.11 -5.19 -3.87
N ARG A 138 -26.05 -6.09 -3.60
CA ARG A 138 -26.30 -7.30 -4.40
C ARG A 138 -26.58 -6.95 -5.87
N GLY A 139 -27.41 -5.94 -6.10
CA GLY A 139 -27.67 -5.41 -7.45
C GLY A 139 -26.40 -4.92 -8.14
N ARG A 140 -25.54 -4.17 -7.43
CA ARG A 140 -24.26 -3.70 -7.98
C ARG A 140 -23.29 -4.85 -8.25
N LEU A 141 -23.24 -5.86 -7.38
CA LEU A 141 -22.37 -7.03 -7.58
C LEU A 141 -22.76 -7.82 -8.83
N ARG A 142 -24.05 -8.03 -9.07
CA ARG A 142 -24.54 -8.66 -10.32
C ARG A 142 -24.11 -7.88 -11.56
N GLN A 143 -24.18 -6.55 -11.52
CA GLN A 143 -23.69 -5.70 -12.62
C GLN A 143 -22.18 -5.86 -12.84
N LEU A 144 -21.38 -5.84 -11.77
CA LEU A 144 -19.92 -6.02 -11.85
C LEU A 144 -19.54 -7.38 -12.43
N GLN A 145 -20.24 -8.44 -12.03
CA GLN A 145 -20.07 -9.79 -12.58
C GLN A 145 -20.36 -9.85 -14.08
N ALA A 146 -21.35 -9.11 -14.56
CA ALA A 146 -21.71 -9.08 -15.97
C ALA A 146 -20.70 -8.30 -16.85
N VAL A 147 -20.09 -7.24 -16.32
CA VAL A 147 -19.21 -6.35 -17.11
C VAL A 147 -17.72 -6.61 -16.93
N ASN A 148 -17.29 -7.26 -15.84
CA ASN A 148 -15.87 -7.52 -15.55
C ASN A 148 -15.63 -9.00 -15.24
N PRO A 149 -15.42 -9.85 -16.28
CA PRO A 149 -15.06 -11.25 -16.11
C PRO A 149 -13.72 -11.46 -15.40
N HIS A 150 -12.75 -10.53 -15.58
CA HIS A 150 -11.43 -10.62 -14.94
C HIS A 150 -11.50 -10.51 -13.41
N GLY A 151 -12.52 -9.83 -12.88
CA GLY A 151 -12.81 -9.72 -11.44
C GLY A 151 -13.52 -10.91 -10.82
N ALA A 152 -13.86 -11.97 -11.58
CA ALA A 152 -14.74 -13.06 -11.14
C ALA A 152 -14.32 -13.73 -9.82
N ARG A 153 -13.01 -13.85 -9.55
CA ARG A 153 -12.51 -14.37 -8.26
C ARG A 153 -12.97 -13.49 -7.10
N TYR A 154 -12.78 -12.18 -7.19
CA TYR A 154 -13.15 -11.22 -6.14
C TYR A 154 -14.67 -11.10 -6.02
N HIS A 155 -15.39 -11.15 -7.13
CA HIS A 155 -16.86 -11.13 -7.11
C HIS A 155 -17.46 -12.33 -6.38
N ARG A 156 -16.89 -13.53 -6.56
CA ARG A 156 -17.32 -14.73 -5.81
C ARG A 156 -17.02 -14.59 -4.32
N GLN A 157 -15.85 -14.05 -3.96
CA GLN A 157 -15.50 -13.79 -2.55
C GLN A 157 -16.47 -12.79 -1.92
N TRP A 158 -16.81 -11.70 -2.62
CA TRP A 158 -17.81 -10.75 -2.15
C TRP A 158 -19.20 -11.36 -2.01
N GLN A 159 -19.62 -12.21 -2.96
CA GLN A 159 -20.90 -12.91 -2.87
C GLN A 159 -20.96 -13.77 -1.60
N ALA A 160 -19.93 -14.57 -1.36
CA ALA A 160 -19.84 -15.41 -0.17
C ALA A 160 -19.89 -14.60 1.14
N LEU A 161 -19.21 -13.45 1.19
CA LEU A 161 -19.25 -12.56 2.35
C LEU A 161 -20.62 -11.90 2.55
N ILE A 162 -21.30 -11.53 1.47
CA ILE A 162 -22.63 -10.91 1.52
C ILE A 162 -23.71 -11.90 1.97
N ASP A 163 -23.58 -13.17 1.59
CA ASP A 163 -24.52 -14.24 1.94
C ASP A 163 -24.15 -14.91 3.28
N GLY A 164 -22.97 -14.61 3.80
CA GLY A 164 -22.44 -15.14 5.05
C GLY A 164 -22.69 -14.26 6.28
N PRO A 165 -21.97 -14.53 7.39
CA PRO A 165 -22.12 -13.78 8.63
C PRO A 165 -21.70 -12.32 8.52
N THR A 166 -22.52 -11.41 9.05
CA THR A 166 -22.25 -9.97 9.05
C THR A 166 -20.89 -9.58 9.66
N PRO A 167 -20.40 -10.19 10.76
CA PRO A 167 -19.07 -9.84 11.30
C PRO A 167 -17.92 -10.07 10.31
N GLU A 168 -17.96 -11.15 9.53
CA GLU A 168 -16.94 -11.47 8.53
C GLU A 168 -16.96 -10.46 7.38
N LEU A 169 -18.16 -10.09 6.92
CA LEU A 169 -18.34 -9.04 5.92
C LEU A 169 -17.75 -7.72 6.39
N LEU A 170 -18.12 -7.27 7.60
CA LEU A 170 -17.63 -6.01 8.15
C LEU A 170 -16.11 -6.02 8.31
N ARG A 171 -15.54 -7.14 8.77
CA ARG A 171 -14.09 -7.32 8.86
C ARG A 171 -13.44 -7.18 7.49
N ALA A 172 -13.92 -7.89 6.47
CA ALA A 172 -13.37 -7.81 5.12
C ALA A 172 -13.44 -6.38 4.53
N MET A 173 -14.44 -5.59 4.91
CA MET A 173 -14.56 -4.19 4.51
C MET A 173 -13.51 -3.29 5.18
N THR A 174 -13.20 -3.51 6.45
CA THR A 174 -12.42 -2.54 7.25
C THR A 174 -11.01 -2.97 7.61
N GLU A 175 -10.69 -4.26 7.53
CA GLU A 175 -9.38 -4.80 7.93
C GLU A 175 -8.23 -4.15 7.16
N ASP A 176 -7.10 -4.02 7.84
CA ASP A 176 -5.83 -3.56 7.28
C ASP A 176 -4.96 -4.77 6.94
N SER A 177 -5.32 -5.43 5.84
CA SER A 177 -4.59 -6.59 5.32
C SER A 177 -4.52 -6.50 3.79
N ASP A 178 -3.48 -7.07 3.21
CA ASP A 178 -3.29 -7.12 1.74
C ASP A 178 -4.46 -7.83 1.06
N SER A 179 -5.01 -8.88 1.69
CA SER A 179 -6.17 -9.60 1.20
C SER A 179 -7.43 -8.72 1.17
N ALA A 180 -7.70 -7.96 2.25
CA ALA A 180 -8.79 -7.01 2.29
C ALA A 180 -8.58 -5.85 1.31
N ALA A 181 -7.35 -5.36 1.17
CA ALA A 181 -6.99 -4.31 0.20
C ALA A 181 -7.27 -4.75 -1.24
N ALA A 182 -6.85 -5.96 -1.62
CA ALA A 182 -7.12 -6.53 -2.94
C ALA A 182 -8.63 -6.66 -3.18
N LEU A 183 -9.38 -7.16 -2.19
CA LEU A 183 -10.82 -7.34 -2.29
C LEU A 183 -11.57 -6.01 -2.45
N ARG A 184 -11.13 -4.95 -1.75
CA ARG A 184 -11.70 -3.59 -1.85
C ARG A 184 -11.56 -2.96 -3.25
N ARG A 185 -10.60 -3.39 -4.08
CA ARG A 185 -10.42 -2.88 -5.45
C ARG A 185 -11.59 -3.22 -6.36
N GLU A 186 -12.24 -4.37 -6.13
CA GLU A 186 -13.37 -4.89 -6.93
C GLU A 186 -14.67 -4.90 -6.10
N SER A 187 -14.87 -3.87 -5.27
CA SER A 187 -15.95 -3.84 -4.28
C SER A 187 -17.28 -3.28 -4.80
N PRO A 188 -18.42 -3.95 -4.49
CA PRO A 188 -19.75 -3.44 -4.80
C PRO A 188 -20.23 -2.37 -3.79
N PHE A 189 -19.54 -2.16 -2.66
CA PHE A 189 -20.03 -1.33 -1.54
C PHE A 189 -19.88 0.18 -1.74
N THR A 190 -19.11 0.61 -2.74
CA THR A 190 -18.92 2.04 -3.05
C THR A 190 -20.23 2.74 -3.42
N VAL A 191 -21.24 1.99 -3.84
CA VAL A 191 -22.60 2.47 -4.15
C VAL A 191 -23.34 3.01 -2.91
N LEU A 192 -22.91 2.63 -1.70
CA LEU A 192 -23.51 3.06 -0.44
C LEU A 192 -23.00 4.42 0.04
N VAL A 193 -21.93 4.94 -0.56
CA VAL A 193 -21.34 6.23 -0.21
C VAL A 193 -21.69 7.25 -1.28
N ASP A 194 -22.45 8.27 -0.89
CA ASP A 194 -22.83 9.35 -1.80
C ASP A 194 -21.63 10.24 -2.20
N LYS A 195 -21.82 11.03 -3.25
CA LYS A 195 -20.76 11.88 -3.82
C LYS A 195 -20.30 12.97 -2.84
N ARG A 196 -21.20 13.50 -2.02
CA ARG A 196 -20.91 14.59 -1.07
C ARG A 196 -20.08 14.08 0.10
N ASP A 197 -20.43 12.92 0.64
CA ASP A 197 -19.72 12.25 1.70
C ASP A 197 -18.32 11.80 1.26
N ARG A 198 -18.21 11.29 0.03
CA ARG A 198 -16.91 10.98 -0.59
C ARG A 198 -16.01 12.21 -0.72
N ALA A 199 -16.55 13.32 -1.20
CA ALA A 199 -15.80 14.58 -1.32
C ALA A 199 -15.31 15.07 0.04
N ARG A 200 -16.22 15.14 1.03
CA ARG A 200 -15.89 15.53 2.42
C ARG A 200 -14.83 14.63 3.04
N LEU A 201 -14.90 13.32 2.80
CA LEU A 201 -13.91 12.37 3.30
C LEU A 201 -12.53 12.63 2.71
N PHE A 202 -12.46 12.87 1.40
CA PHE A 202 -11.20 13.11 0.71
C PHE A 202 -10.58 14.47 1.04
N GLU A 203 -11.40 15.50 1.28
CA GLU A 203 -10.94 16.79 1.80
C GLU A 203 -10.29 16.64 3.18
N ARG A 204 -10.92 15.91 4.11
CA ARG A 204 -10.33 15.65 5.44
C ARG A 204 -9.00 14.91 5.38
N LEU A 205 -8.84 13.98 4.44
CA LEU A 205 -7.59 13.25 4.23
C LEU A 205 -6.48 14.10 3.58
N ARG A 206 -6.81 15.25 2.98
CA ARG A 206 -5.81 16.20 2.46
C ARG A 206 -5.38 17.22 3.50
N ALA A 207 -6.29 17.60 4.39
CA ALA A 207 -6.06 18.64 5.41
C ALA A 207 -5.48 18.09 6.73
N GLY A 208 -5.51 16.77 6.93
CA GLY A 208 -5.02 16.07 8.12
C GLY A 208 -3.66 15.45 7.91
#